data_AF-A0A850MHX5-F1
#
_entry.id   AF-A0A850MHX5-F1
#
_cell.length_a   1.000
_cell.length_b   1.000
_cell.length_c   1.000
_cell.angle_alpha   90.00
_cell.angle_beta   90.00
_cell.angle_gamma   90.00
#
_symmetry.space_group_name_H-M   'P 1'
#
loop_
_entity.id
_entity.type
_entity.pdbx_description
1 polymer ?
#
loop_
_entity_poly.entity_id
_entity_poly.type
_entity_poly.pdbx_seq_one_letter_code
_entity_poly.pdbx_strand_id
1 'polypeptide(L)'
;MAEISKAFKILLLGIAIVSLYYATMYLFLTDFYYAGFGPLHPYYDPWATRVTGVTMLCFFIFGIWAIKVADWEKIRLYTLFGIGWLIISMIEGNFVWFDTEVKVSPGVITNRILNLTVGIVFIVLLLYFYLQEEKKLK
;
A
#
# COMPACT_ATOMS: atom_id res chain seq x y z
N MET A 1 28.24 7.88 -0.22
CA MET A 1 26.79 8.03 -0.41
C MET A 1 26.38 7.08 -1.52
N ALA A 2 25.68 5.98 -1.16
CA ALA A 2 25.28 4.98 -2.14
C ALA A 2 23.99 5.40 -2.83
N GLU A 3 24.04 5.60 -4.15
CA GLU A 3 22.85 5.85 -4.94
C GLU A 3 22.04 4.56 -5.10
N ILE A 4 20.71 4.66 -5.00
CA ILE A 4 19.84 3.50 -5.21
C ILE A 4 19.86 3.01 -6.65
N SER A 5 19.72 1.69 -6.84
CA SER A 5 19.69 1.12 -8.18
C SER A 5 18.52 1.63 -9.03
N LYS A 6 18.73 1.65 -10.35
CA LYS A 6 17.68 1.95 -11.33
C LYS A 6 16.46 1.02 -11.16
N ALA A 7 16.69 -0.26 -10.88
CA ALA A 7 15.62 -1.22 -10.66
C ALA A 7 14.77 -0.86 -9.43
N PHE A 8 15.41 -0.45 -8.33
CA PHE A 8 14.69 -0.01 -7.14
C PHE A 8 13.93 1.30 -7.37
N LYS A 9 14.48 2.25 -8.14
CA LYS A 9 13.75 3.46 -8.57
C LYS A 9 12.48 3.12 -9.35
N ILE A 10 12.55 2.16 -10.28
CA ILE A 10 11.39 1.71 -11.06
C ILE A 10 10.33 1.08 -10.15
N LEU A 11 10.74 0.24 -9.19
CA LEU A 11 9.82 -0.35 -8.22
C LEU A 11 9.13 0.74 -7.37
N LEU A 12 9.89 1.70 -6.84
CA LEU A 12 9.33 2.81 -6.07
C LEU A 12 8.37 3.66 -6.90
N LEU A 13 8.63 3.84 -8.20
CA LEU A 13 7.74 4.56 -9.10
C LEU A 13 6.43 3.81 -9.31
N GLY A 14 6.50 2.50 -9.54
CA GLY A 14 5.32 1.65 -9.64
C GLY A 14 4.47 1.71 -8.39
N ILE A 15 5.09 1.62 -7.21
CA ILE A 15 4.41 1.76 -5.92
C ILE A 15 3.78 3.15 -5.79
N ALA A 16 4.51 4.22 -6.11
CA ALA A 16 4.00 5.58 -6.04
C ALA A 16 2.73 5.76 -6.90
N ILE A 17 2.75 5.25 -8.15
CA ILE A 17 1.58 5.30 -9.05
C ILE A 17 0.39 4.55 -8.45
N VAL A 18 0.61 3.34 -7.95
CA VAL A 18 -0.44 2.53 -7.31
C VAL A 18 -0.99 3.22 -6.06
N SER A 19 -0.12 3.79 -5.22
CA SER A 19 -0.51 4.56 -4.05
C SER A 19 -1.33 5.79 -4.43
N LEU A 20 -0.97 6.51 -5.50
CA LEU A 20 -1.77 7.65 -5.98
C LEU A 20 -3.17 7.23 -6.46
N TYR A 21 -3.25 6.11 -7.18
CA TYR A 21 -4.53 5.53 -7.61
C TYR A 21 -5.43 5.25 -6.40
N TYR A 22 -4.91 4.52 -5.40
CA TYR A 22 -5.68 4.21 -4.18
C TYR A 22 -5.97 5.44 -3.33
N ALA A 23 -5.04 6.39 -3.21
CA ALA A 23 -5.30 7.65 -2.53
C ALA A 23 -6.48 8.38 -3.17
N THR A 24 -6.53 8.41 -4.50
CA THR A 24 -7.64 9.03 -5.23
C THR A 24 -8.96 8.30 -4.95
N MET A 25 -8.96 6.97 -4.98
CA MET A 25 -10.17 6.19 -4.67
C MET A 25 -10.65 6.42 -3.23
N TYR A 26 -9.78 6.32 -2.25
CA TYR A 26 -10.17 6.40 -0.85
C TYR A 26 -10.41 7.83 -0.34
N LEU A 27 -9.88 8.85 -1.00
CA LEU A 27 -10.16 10.25 -0.65
C LEU A 27 -11.41 10.79 -1.34
N PHE A 28 -11.60 10.50 -2.62
CA PHE A 28 -12.67 11.12 -3.42
C PHE A 28 -13.89 10.21 -3.63
N LEU A 29 -13.71 8.90 -3.79
CA LEU A 29 -14.82 7.97 -4.09
C LEU A 29 -15.55 7.46 -2.83
N THR A 30 -14.98 7.68 -1.65
CA THR A 30 -15.58 7.35 -0.35
C THR A 30 -16.96 7.98 -0.16
N ASP A 31 -17.13 9.26 -0.52
CA ASP A 31 -18.41 9.95 -0.36
C ASP A 31 -19.48 9.44 -1.32
N PHE A 32 -19.09 9.10 -2.55
CA PHE A 32 -20.01 8.50 -3.53
C PHE A 32 -20.47 7.10 -3.08
N TYR A 33 -19.56 6.31 -2.51
CA TYR A 33 -19.91 5.00 -1.97
C TYR A 33 -20.83 5.12 -0.74
N TYR A 34 -20.53 6.04 0.18
CA TYR A 34 -21.38 6.30 1.35
C TYR A 34 -22.78 6.78 0.93
N ALA A 35 -22.87 7.69 -0.03
CA ALA A 35 -24.15 8.21 -0.51
C ALA A 35 -25.02 7.13 -1.20
N GLY A 36 -24.39 6.17 -1.90
CA GLY A 36 -25.11 5.11 -2.62
C GLY A 36 -25.44 3.86 -1.78
N PHE A 37 -24.58 3.50 -0.82
CA PHE A 37 -24.64 2.22 -0.11
C PHE A 37 -24.45 2.34 1.42
N GLY A 38 -23.96 3.48 1.90
CA GLY A 38 -23.58 3.72 3.30
C GLY A 38 -24.67 3.44 4.34
N PRO A 39 -25.96 3.77 4.12
CA PRO A 39 -27.02 3.46 5.09
C PRO A 39 -27.30 1.95 5.28
N LEU A 40 -26.85 1.11 4.33
CA LEU A 40 -27.12 -0.33 4.32
C LEU A 40 -25.92 -1.17 4.78
N HIS A 41 -24.74 -0.56 4.99
CA HIS A 41 -23.53 -1.28 5.37
C HIS A 41 -23.11 -0.92 6.80
N PRO A 42 -23.50 -1.71 7.83
CA PRO A 42 -23.35 -1.35 9.24
C PRO A 42 -21.90 -1.21 9.72
N TYR A 43 -20.92 -1.61 8.91
CA TYR A 43 -19.49 -1.56 9.23
C TYR A 43 -18.69 -0.58 8.38
N TYR A 44 -19.32 0.16 7.46
CA TYR A 44 -18.60 1.10 6.61
C TYR A 44 -18.40 2.45 7.33
N ASP A 45 -17.14 2.75 7.67
CA ASP A 45 -16.74 4.05 8.19
C ASP A 45 -16.00 4.88 7.11
N PRO A 46 -16.62 5.98 6.61
CA PRO A 46 -15.99 6.89 5.66
C PRO A 46 -14.70 7.52 6.20
N TRP A 47 -14.60 7.73 7.52
CA TRP A 47 -13.43 8.37 8.13
C TRP A 47 -12.23 7.43 8.12
N ALA A 48 -12.39 6.18 8.58
CA ALA A 48 -11.36 5.15 8.45
C ALA A 48 -10.90 4.95 7.00
N THR A 49 -11.85 4.98 6.05
CA THR A 49 -11.55 4.87 4.62
C THR A 49 -10.68 6.04 4.14
N ARG A 50 -11.00 7.27 4.54
CA ARG A 50 -10.19 8.46 4.21
C ARG A 50 -8.81 8.43 4.84
N VAL A 51 -8.67 7.95 6.07
CA VAL A 51 -7.36 7.78 6.72
C VAL A 51 -6.46 6.88 5.88
N THR A 52 -6.97 5.76 5.38
CA THR A 52 -6.26 4.91 4.42
C THR A 52 -5.85 5.68 3.17
N GLY A 53 -6.77 6.49 2.62
CA GLY A 53 -6.48 7.36 1.47
C GLY A 53 -5.35 8.38 1.72
N VAL A 54 -5.34 9.03 2.89
CA VAL A 54 -4.28 9.95 3.29
C VAL A 54 -2.94 9.21 3.41
N THR A 55 -2.94 8.03 4.01
CA THR A 55 -1.71 7.24 4.16
C THR A 55 -1.16 6.80 2.80
N MET A 56 -2.03 6.43 1.85
CA MET A 56 -1.63 6.15 0.46
C MET A 56 -1.06 7.40 -0.23
N LEU A 57 -1.64 8.58 0.02
CA LEU A 57 -1.10 9.83 -0.51
C LEU A 57 0.30 10.13 0.04
N CYS A 58 0.52 9.88 1.33
CA CYS A 58 1.84 9.99 1.95
C CYS A 58 2.85 9.06 1.26
N PHE A 59 2.50 7.79 1.00
CA PHE A 59 3.39 6.87 0.28
C PHE A 59 3.71 7.31 -1.15
N PHE A 60 2.73 7.88 -1.86
CA PHE A 60 3.00 8.49 -3.16
C PHE A 60 4.04 9.61 -3.05
N ILE A 61 3.83 10.56 -2.13
CA ILE A 61 4.75 11.69 -1.93
C ILE A 61 6.15 11.19 -1.55
N PHE A 62 6.25 10.24 -0.63
CA PHE A 62 7.52 9.65 -0.23
C PHE A 62 8.19 8.86 -1.35
N GLY A 63 7.44 8.13 -2.17
CA GLY A 63 7.97 7.41 -3.33
C GLY A 63 8.61 8.36 -4.34
N ILE A 64 7.92 9.46 -4.69
CA ILE A 64 8.45 10.48 -5.60
C ILE A 64 9.68 11.18 -4.99
N TRP A 65 9.60 11.54 -3.70
CA TRP A 65 10.73 12.14 -2.99
C TRP A 65 11.94 11.21 -2.94
N ALA A 66 11.74 9.93 -2.66
CA ALA A 66 12.80 8.93 -2.59
C ALA A 66 13.50 8.73 -3.94
N ILE A 67 12.76 8.74 -5.04
CA ILE A 67 13.32 8.68 -6.41
C ILE A 67 14.14 9.93 -6.72
N LYS A 68 13.66 11.12 -6.32
CA LYS A 68 14.33 12.40 -6.55
C LYS A 68 15.62 12.54 -5.74
N VAL A 69 15.59 12.14 -4.48
CA VAL A 69 16.75 12.18 -3.59
C VAL A 69 17.76 11.10 -3.97
N ALA A 70 17.29 9.91 -4.35
CA ALA A 70 18.09 8.77 -4.81
C ALA A 70 19.21 8.31 -3.85
N ASP A 71 19.21 8.79 -2.62
CA ASP A 71 20.21 8.54 -1.59
C ASP A 71 19.72 7.45 -0.65
N TRP A 72 20.40 6.30 -0.66
CA TRP A 72 19.97 5.12 0.10
C TRP A 72 19.86 5.40 1.60
N GLU A 73 20.82 6.12 2.19
CA GLU A 73 20.84 6.38 3.63
C GLU A 73 19.60 7.16 4.09
N LYS A 74 19.16 8.11 3.25
CA LYS A 74 17.99 8.94 3.56
C LYS A 74 16.68 8.19 3.41
N ILE A 75 16.60 7.22 2.50
CA ILE A 75 15.33 6.55 2.18
C ILE A 75 15.19 5.16 2.82
N ARG A 76 16.27 4.61 3.37
CA ARG A 76 16.31 3.28 4.00
C ARG A 76 15.22 3.10 5.05
N LEU A 77 15.14 4.04 6.00
CA LEU A 77 14.16 3.97 7.09
C LEU A 77 12.72 4.07 6.56
N TYR A 78 12.45 4.98 5.62
CA TYR A 78 11.14 5.12 5.00
C TYR A 78 10.72 3.86 4.21
N THR A 79 11.68 3.19 3.58
CA THR A 79 11.43 1.91 2.89
C THR A 79 11.01 0.83 3.89
N LEU A 80 11.67 0.72 5.05
CA LEU A 80 11.25 -0.20 6.11
C LEU A 80 9.84 0.12 6.64
N PHE A 81 9.54 1.40 6.87
CA PHE A 81 8.20 1.82 7.27
C PHE A 81 7.15 1.44 6.21
N GLY A 82 7.45 1.62 4.92
CA GLY A 82 6.57 1.21 3.83
C GLY A 82 6.31 -0.30 3.81
N ILE A 83 7.36 -1.12 4.02
CA ILE A 83 7.22 -2.58 4.14
C ILE A 83 6.36 -2.94 5.34
N GLY A 84 6.63 -2.37 6.51
CA GLY A 84 5.86 -2.62 7.74
C GLY A 84 4.39 -2.25 7.57
N TRP A 85 4.12 -1.10 6.95
CA TRP A 85 2.75 -0.68 6.65
C TRP A 85 2.01 -1.63 5.71
N LEU A 86 2.69 -2.11 4.65
CA LEU A 86 2.10 -3.10 3.74
C LEU A 86 1.73 -4.40 4.46
N ILE A 87 2.58 -4.86 5.38
CA ILE A 87 2.29 -6.03 6.22
C ILE A 87 1.06 -5.79 7.09
N ILE A 88 0.99 -4.66 7.79
CA ILE A 88 -0.18 -4.31 8.63
C ILE A 88 -1.45 -4.24 7.80
N SER A 89 -1.41 -3.53 6.66
CA SER A 89 -2.56 -3.39 5.75
C SER A 89 -3.03 -4.75 5.22
N MET A 90 -2.11 -5.66 4.94
CA MET A 90 -2.44 -7.02 4.53
C MET A 90 -3.12 -7.82 5.64
N ILE A 91 -2.64 -7.69 6.88
CA ILE A 91 -3.22 -8.37 8.04
C ILE A 91 -4.63 -7.84 8.31
N GLU A 92 -4.79 -6.52 8.39
CA GLU A 92 -6.10 -5.89 8.60
C GLU A 92 -7.07 -6.28 7.48
N GLY A 93 -6.69 -6.05 6.23
CA GLY A 93 -7.56 -6.26 5.06
C GLY A 93 -7.99 -7.71 4.83
N ASN A 94 -7.16 -8.70 5.20
CA ASN A 94 -7.45 -10.11 4.90
C ASN A 94 -7.87 -10.93 6.11
N PHE A 95 -7.43 -10.61 7.33
CA PHE A 95 -7.72 -11.43 8.51
C PHE A 95 -8.78 -10.79 9.43
N VAL A 96 -8.73 -9.47 9.64
CA VAL A 96 -9.69 -8.78 10.52
C VAL A 96 -11.08 -8.70 9.87
N TRP A 97 -11.12 -8.47 8.56
CA TRP A 97 -12.36 -8.42 7.78
C TRP A 97 -12.80 -9.79 7.21
N PHE A 98 -12.18 -10.89 7.63
CA PHE A 98 -12.53 -12.24 7.15
C PHE A 98 -13.79 -12.79 7.86
N ASP A 99 -13.93 -12.49 9.16
CA ASP A 99 -14.98 -13.07 10.01
C ASP A 99 -16.27 -12.25 10.07
N THR A 100 -16.25 -10.98 9.66
CA THR A 100 -17.39 -10.06 9.84
C THR A 100 -18.40 -10.09 8.68
N GLU A 101 -18.09 -10.75 7.56
CA GLU A 101 -18.95 -10.84 6.37
C GLU A 101 -19.40 -12.28 6.12
N VAL A 102 -20.38 -12.79 6.88
CA VAL A 102 -20.88 -14.19 6.83
C VAL A 102 -21.62 -14.56 5.51
N LYS A 103 -21.55 -13.74 4.45
CA LYS A 103 -22.06 -14.06 3.10
C LYS A 103 -21.14 -13.49 2.01
N VAL A 104 -19.93 -14.05 1.89
CA VAL A 104 -18.96 -13.60 0.90
C VAL A 104 -19.31 -14.19 -0.47
N SER A 105 -19.52 -13.34 -1.48
CA SER A 105 -19.71 -13.81 -2.85
C SER A 105 -18.39 -14.38 -3.41
N PRO A 106 -18.43 -15.33 -4.37
CA PRO A 106 -17.21 -15.86 -5.00
C PRO A 106 -16.30 -14.76 -5.57
N GLY A 107 -16.88 -13.68 -6.10
CA GLY A 107 -16.12 -12.54 -6.62
C GLY A 107 -15.32 -11.79 -5.55
N VAL A 108 -15.85 -11.66 -4.33
CA VAL A 108 -15.14 -11.04 -3.20
C VAL A 108 -13.99 -11.95 -2.73
N ILE A 109 -14.19 -13.27 -2.69
CA ILE A 109 -13.13 -14.23 -2.36
C ILE A 109 -12.00 -14.14 -3.40
N THR A 110 -12.33 -14.14 -4.69
CA THR A 110 -11.33 -14.01 -5.76
C THR A 110 -10.57 -12.68 -5.66
N ASN A 111 -11.26 -11.56 -5.43
CA ASN A 111 -10.61 -10.26 -5.27
C ASN A 111 -9.65 -10.24 -4.08
N ARG A 112 -10.04 -10.83 -2.94
CA ARG A 112 -9.19 -10.95 -1.74
C ARG A 112 -7.93 -11.79 -2.02
N ILE A 113 -8.06 -12.95 -2.65
CA ILE A 113 -6.90 -13.80 -3.01
C ILE A 113 -5.94 -13.05 -3.94
N LEU A 114 -6.46 -12.31 -4.92
CA LEU A 114 -5.64 -11.50 -5.81
C LEU A 114 -4.92 -10.38 -5.05
N ASN A 115 -5.61 -9.65 -4.19
CA ASN A 115 -5.01 -8.59 -3.37
C ASN A 115 -3.92 -9.15 -2.44
N LEU A 116 -4.18 -10.32 -1.82
CA LEU A 116 -3.20 -11.01 -0.99
C LEU A 116 -1.95 -11.38 -1.81
N THR A 117 -2.15 -12.00 -2.97
CA THR A 117 -1.06 -12.44 -3.85
C THR A 117 -0.21 -11.24 -4.29
N VAL A 118 -0.85 -10.18 -4.77
CA VAL A 118 -0.19 -8.95 -5.20
C VAL A 118 0.55 -8.30 -4.03
N GLY A 119 -0.06 -8.23 -2.85
CA GLY A 119 0.56 -7.70 -1.64
C GLY A 119 1.83 -8.46 -1.23
N ILE A 120 1.78 -9.80 -1.23
CA ILE A 120 2.96 -10.65 -0.95
C ILE A 120 4.06 -10.38 -1.96
N VAL A 121 3.73 -10.30 -3.25
CA VAL A 121 4.71 -10.01 -4.31
C VAL A 121 5.40 -8.66 -4.07
N PHE A 122 4.64 -7.61 -3.74
CA PHE A 122 5.23 -6.30 -3.44
C PHE A 122 6.13 -6.32 -2.21
N ILE A 123 5.71 -6.97 -1.12
CA ILE A 123 6.52 -7.11 0.09
C ILE A 123 7.83 -7.85 -0.21
N VAL A 124 7.75 -8.97 -0.93
CA VAL A 124 8.93 -9.77 -1.29
C VAL A 124 9.88 -8.97 -2.18
N LEU A 125 9.37 -8.26 -3.19
CA LEU A 125 10.19 -7.42 -4.06
C LEU A 125 10.85 -6.28 -3.27
N LEU A 126 10.10 -5.57 -2.41
CA LEU A 126 10.64 -4.50 -1.57
C LEU A 126 11.72 -5.02 -0.63
N LEU A 127 11.49 -6.15 0.05
CA LEU A 127 12.48 -6.77 0.93
C LEU A 127 13.71 -7.23 0.14
N TYR A 128 13.53 -7.84 -1.03
CA TYR A 128 14.63 -8.26 -1.89
C TYR A 128 15.54 -7.09 -2.27
N PHE A 129 14.95 -6.01 -2.81
CA PHE A 129 15.73 -4.82 -3.17
C PHE A 129 16.30 -4.12 -1.95
N TYR A 130 15.57 -4.05 -0.84
CA TYR A 130 16.07 -3.49 0.41
C TYR A 130 17.34 -4.21 0.87
N LEU A 131 17.33 -5.54 0.90
CA LEU A 131 18.49 -6.35 1.27
C LEU A 131 19.64 -6.23 0.25
N GLN A 132 19.32 -6.05 -1.04
CA GLN A 132 20.32 -5.84 -2.08
C GLN A 132 21.03 -4.49 -1.91
N GLU A 133 20.28 -3.41 -1.67
CA GLU A 133 20.85 -2.08 -1.45
C GLU A 133 21.65 -2.03 -0.13
N GLU A 134 21.15 -2.69 0.93
CA GLU A 134 21.87 -2.78 2.21
C GLU A 134 23.23 -3.48 2.09
N LYS A 135 23.31 -4.53 1.25
CA LYS A 135 24.58 -5.23 0.99
C LYS A 135 25.63 -4.35 0.31
N LYS A 136 25.24 -3.29 -0.42
CA LYS A 136 26.19 -2.38 -1.07
C LYS A 136 26.91 -1.44 -0.10
N LEU A 137 26.38 -1.30 1.12
CA LEU A 137 26.98 -0.48 2.18
C LEU A 137 28.01 -1.25 3.02
N LYS A 138 28.04 -2.59 2.93
CA LYS A 138 28.99 -3.45 3.63
C LYS A 138 30.17 -3.77 2.73
#